data_AF-A0A2Z6UYK2-F1
#
_entry.id   AF-A0A2Z6UYK2-F1
#
_cell.length_a   1.000
_cell.length_b   1.000
_cell.length_c   1.000
_cell.angle_alpha   90.00
_cell.angle_beta   90.00
_cell.angle_gamma   90.00
#
_symmetry.space_group_name_H-M   'P 1'
#
loop_
_entity.id
_entity.type
_entity.pdbx_description
1 polymer ?
#
loop_
_entity_poly.entity_id
_entity_poly.type
_entity_poly.pdbx_seq_one_letter_code
_entity_poly.pdbx_strand_id
1 'polypeptide(L)'
;MKITHKLLFSSCLLLGVTVAPSQVLAGPFVPQGPFVQPAPGPGIPGPKNVPGKEYSDRFDKDTQEPPVLDPEQNIYWDGNGGRQDTFDYSGSRAGDTDPAREVDALANHQDALFWDVIANRAALLFSTGSTTLLLPGDSRAAVYNASPDYNQLGIHEKSVLFESIGGEIDFWAKPPEIDQEGVNDLDGLEVWSSVSPTSSQYPSPADPTPDDADMYSLLGDPLINGTRTSVWYYNPITQISNSYITAAQIAAAINRPDIANLADIIDLDGLMVWDGGNIAQWDNGDAILFSVMPIDANLDGIITPNINGGDIDGGEIWHWQFGQPLAQFLNHGGHLWDTAFNVRQATGAVNENIDALEAVAVPEPSTFLSLLTLGTLGAASTLKRKLKPSKSDKN
;
A
#
# COMPACT_ATOMS: atom_id res chain seq x y z
N MET A 1 60.84 -57.58 -3.71
CA MET A 1 59.67 -57.46 -4.62
C MET A 1 58.91 -56.20 -4.22
N LYS A 2 59.06 -55.10 -4.96
CA LYS A 2 58.37 -53.82 -4.71
C LYS A 2 57.23 -53.72 -5.72
N ILE A 3 56.00 -53.71 -5.25
CA ILE A 3 54.79 -53.52 -6.08
C ILE A 3 54.46 -52.03 -6.06
N THR A 4 54.58 -51.38 -7.21
CA THR A 4 54.16 -50.00 -7.46
C THR A 4 52.69 -49.98 -7.87
N HIS A 5 51.84 -49.31 -7.10
CA HIS A 5 50.47 -49.00 -7.50
C HIS A 5 50.44 -47.66 -8.25
N LYS A 6 50.02 -47.72 -9.52
CA LYS A 6 49.63 -46.56 -10.34
C LYS A 6 48.27 -46.06 -9.84
N LEU A 7 48.21 -44.84 -9.31
CA LEU A 7 46.94 -44.12 -9.17
C LEU A 7 46.47 -43.65 -10.55
N LEU A 8 45.28 -44.10 -10.97
CA LEU A 8 44.52 -43.48 -12.04
C LEU A 8 43.81 -42.24 -11.48
N PHE A 9 44.14 -41.06 -12.01
CA PHE A 9 43.32 -39.87 -11.87
C PHE A 9 42.07 -40.05 -12.74
N SER A 10 40.91 -40.15 -12.10
CA SER A 10 39.60 -40.11 -12.74
C SER A 10 39.21 -38.64 -12.93
N SER A 11 39.13 -38.20 -14.18
CA SER A 11 38.62 -36.87 -14.55
C SER A 11 37.10 -36.85 -14.33
N CYS A 12 36.64 -36.16 -13.28
CA CYS A 12 35.26 -35.69 -13.19
C CYS A 12 35.07 -34.54 -14.19
N LEU A 13 34.43 -34.85 -15.32
CA LEU A 13 33.91 -33.87 -16.25
C LEU A 13 32.68 -33.20 -15.58
N LEU A 14 32.86 -32.01 -14.99
CA LEU A 14 31.72 -31.18 -14.58
C LEU A 14 31.03 -30.65 -15.84
N LEU A 15 29.96 -31.32 -16.25
CA LEU A 15 28.95 -30.75 -17.14
C LEU A 15 28.17 -29.72 -16.33
N GLY A 16 28.58 -28.45 -16.43
CA GLY A 16 27.77 -27.32 -16.00
C GLY A 16 26.53 -27.25 -16.89
N VAL A 17 25.43 -27.87 -16.46
CA VAL A 17 24.12 -27.58 -17.00
C VAL A 17 23.74 -26.19 -16.49
N THR A 18 23.94 -25.18 -17.32
CA THR A 18 23.26 -23.90 -17.15
C THR A 18 21.78 -24.20 -17.39
N VAL A 19 21.03 -24.45 -16.32
CA VAL A 19 19.58 -24.42 -16.38
C VAL A 19 19.26 -22.96 -16.66
N ALA A 20 18.86 -22.66 -17.90
CA ALA A 20 18.25 -21.36 -18.18
C ALA A 20 17.12 -21.22 -17.16
N PRO A 21 17.00 -20.08 -16.44
CA PRO A 21 15.80 -19.85 -15.66
C PRO A 21 14.62 -20.08 -16.61
N SER A 22 13.76 -21.06 -16.29
CA SER A 22 12.47 -21.11 -16.97
C SER A 22 11.88 -19.74 -16.76
N GLN A 23 11.65 -19.02 -17.85
CA GLN A 23 10.74 -17.90 -17.83
C GLN A 23 9.41 -18.53 -17.43
N VAL A 24 9.09 -18.38 -16.14
CA VAL A 24 7.73 -18.56 -15.67
C VAL A 24 6.99 -17.48 -16.43
N LEU A 25 6.24 -17.87 -17.46
CA LEU A 25 5.21 -16.97 -18.00
C LEU A 25 4.42 -16.48 -16.80
N ALA A 26 4.08 -15.18 -16.78
CA ALA A 26 3.18 -14.63 -15.78
C ALA A 26 2.05 -15.62 -15.54
N GLY A 27 1.97 -16.10 -14.30
CA GLY A 27 0.92 -17.04 -13.95
C GLY A 27 -0.43 -16.37 -14.22
N PRO A 28 -1.44 -17.11 -14.74
CA PRO A 28 -2.79 -16.58 -14.73
C PRO A 28 -3.13 -16.14 -13.31
N PHE A 29 -3.94 -15.08 -13.15
CA PHE A 29 -4.48 -14.71 -11.85
C PHE A 29 -5.16 -15.93 -11.21
N VAL A 30 -4.56 -16.44 -10.13
CA VAL A 30 -5.09 -17.58 -9.37
C VAL A 30 -5.04 -17.21 -7.90
N PRO A 31 -6.12 -16.61 -7.36
CA PRO A 31 -6.18 -16.21 -5.96
C PRO A 31 -6.10 -17.48 -5.08
N GLN A 32 -4.96 -17.66 -4.41
CA GLN A 32 -4.69 -18.84 -3.58
C GLN A 32 -4.71 -18.48 -2.09
N GLY A 33 -5.77 -18.91 -1.41
CA GLY A 33 -5.85 -18.85 0.04
C GLY A 33 -4.85 -19.78 0.77
N PRO A 34 -4.89 -19.83 2.11
CA PRO A 34 -6.00 -19.38 2.93
C PRO A 34 -6.04 -17.86 3.08
N PHE A 35 -7.21 -17.27 2.82
CA PHE A 35 -7.45 -15.86 3.12
C PHE A 35 -7.71 -15.67 4.61
N VAL A 36 -7.25 -14.54 5.14
CA VAL A 36 -7.55 -14.10 6.50
C VAL A 36 -8.62 -13.01 6.47
N GLN A 37 -9.18 -12.72 7.63
CA GLN A 37 -10.11 -11.60 7.80
C GLN A 37 -9.38 -10.45 8.48
N PRO A 38 -9.62 -9.19 8.06
CA PRO A 38 -9.03 -8.03 8.71
C PRO A 38 -9.51 -7.96 10.15
N ALA A 39 -8.58 -7.85 11.08
CA ALA A 39 -8.90 -7.55 12.47
C ALA A 39 -7.68 -6.95 13.18
N PRO A 40 -7.89 -5.97 14.08
CA PRO A 40 -6.81 -5.27 14.75
C PRO A 40 -5.90 -6.23 15.50
N GLY A 41 -4.59 -6.00 15.39
CA GLY A 41 -3.56 -6.85 15.97
C GLY A 41 -2.19 -6.57 15.37
N PRO A 42 -1.13 -7.10 15.98
CA PRO A 42 0.24 -6.92 15.49
C PRO A 42 0.59 -7.89 14.35
N GLY A 43 -0.28 -8.86 14.02
CA GLY A 43 -0.01 -9.81 12.96
C GLY A 43 -0.15 -9.16 11.60
N ILE A 44 0.86 -9.29 10.75
CA ILE A 44 0.87 -8.78 9.39
C ILE A 44 0.70 -9.98 8.44
N PRO A 45 -0.49 -10.17 7.84
CA PRO A 45 -0.69 -11.24 6.87
C PRO A 45 0.13 -10.96 5.60
N GLY A 46 0.66 -12.01 4.96
CA GLY A 46 1.36 -11.82 3.69
C GLY A 46 0.40 -11.50 2.54
N PRO A 47 0.88 -10.95 1.40
CA PRO A 47 0.04 -10.51 0.29
C PRO A 47 -0.93 -11.58 -0.24
N LYS A 48 -0.47 -12.83 -0.36
CA LYS A 48 -1.31 -13.97 -0.78
C LYS A 48 -2.45 -14.31 0.18
N ASN A 49 -2.37 -13.85 1.43
CA ASN A 49 -3.37 -14.11 2.46
C ASN A 49 -4.44 -13.01 2.53
N VAL A 50 -4.21 -11.87 1.86
CA VAL A 50 -5.13 -10.73 1.80
C VAL A 50 -5.91 -10.79 0.49
N PRO A 51 -7.26 -10.88 0.51
CA PRO A 51 -8.10 -10.89 -0.69
C PRO A 51 -8.34 -9.48 -1.24
N GLY A 52 -8.91 -9.37 -2.45
CA GLY A 52 -9.33 -8.11 -3.09
C GLY A 52 -8.24 -7.04 -3.05
N LYS A 53 -7.11 -7.31 -3.70
CA LYS A 53 -6.01 -6.33 -3.77
C LYS A 53 -6.00 -5.71 -5.15
N GLU A 54 -6.16 -4.41 -5.24
CA GLU A 54 -6.21 -3.64 -6.49
C GLU A 54 -5.17 -2.51 -6.46
N TYR A 55 -4.61 -2.20 -7.62
CA TYR A 55 -3.60 -1.15 -7.80
C TYR A 55 -3.81 -0.53 -9.17
N SER A 56 -3.32 0.68 -9.36
CA SER A 56 -3.26 1.33 -10.66
C SER A 56 -1.84 1.27 -11.23
N ASP A 57 -1.77 1.18 -12.54
CA ASP A 57 -0.54 1.32 -13.32
C ASP A 57 -0.95 1.99 -14.64
N ARG A 58 -0.11 2.89 -15.16
CA ARG A 58 -0.32 3.55 -16.46
C ARG A 58 -0.62 2.63 -17.65
N PHE A 59 -0.18 1.37 -17.60
CA PHE A 59 -0.36 0.41 -18.68
C PHE A 59 -1.41 -0.63 -18.31
N ASP A 60 -2.30 -0.89 -19.26
CA ASP A 60 -3.13 -2.09 -19.28
C ASP A 60 -2.22 -3.31 -19.22
N LYS A 61 -2.53 -4.19 -18.28
CA LYS A 61 -1.74 -5.37 -17.92
C LYS A 61 -2.34 -6.68 -18.44
N ASP A 62 -3.50 -6.67 -19.09
CA ASP A 62 -4.04 -7.86 -19.74
C ASP A 62 -3.81 -7.86 -21.27
N THR A 63 -3.41 -6.72 -21.84
CA THR A 63 -3.13 -6.59 -23.28
C THR A 63 -1.88 -7.34 -23.73
N GLN A 64 -1.99 -7.99 -24.89
CA GLN A 64 -0.84 -8.58 -25.57
C GLN A 64 0.03 -7.49 -26.20
N GLU A 65 1.35 -7.64 -26.03
CA GLU A 65 2.42 -6.82 -26.62
C GLU A 65 2.09 -6.21 -28.00
N PRO A 66 2.22 -4.88 -28.17
CA PRO A 66 2.79 -3.91 -27.22
C PRO A 66 1.80 -3.50 -26.09
N PRO A 67 2.30 -3.08 -24.91
CA PRO A 67 1.44 -2.57 -23.83
C PRO A 67 0.57 -1.42 -24.31
N VAL A 68 -0.71 -1.46 -23.98
CA VAL A 68 -1.65 -0.36 -24.24
C VAL A 68 -1.68 0.54 -23.00
N LEU A 69 -1.70 1.86 -23.20
CA LEU A 69 -1.91 2.79 -22.09
C LEU A 69 -3.39 2.75 -21.73
N ASP A 70 -3.68 2.39 -20.48
CA ASP A 70 -5.00 2.51 -19.89
C ASP A 70 -4.84 2.92 -18.41
N PRO A 71 -4.44 4.18 -18.18
CA PRO A 71 -4.02 4.64 -16.86
C PRO A 71 -5.21 4.79 -15.87
N GLU A 72 -6.45 4.56 -16.33
CA GLU A 72 -7.66 4.53 -15.50
C GLU A 72 -8.14 3.11 -15.19
N GLN A 73 -7.44 2.08 -15.67
CA GLN A 73 -7.73 0.68 -15.41
C GLN A 73 -6.99 0.21 -14.15
N ASN A 74 -7.77 -0.21 -13.16
CA ASN A 74 -7.26 -0.88 -11.97
C ASN A 74 -6.99 -2.36 -12.25
N ILE A 75 -6.04 -2.94 -11.53
CA ILE A 75 -5.54 -4.30 -11.74
C ILE A 75 -5.59 -5.08 -10.42
N TYR A 76 -6.23 -6.25 -10.44
CA TYR A 76 -6.16 -7.22 -9.34
C TYR A 76 -4.80 -7.91 -9.33
N TRP A 77 -4.28 -8.25 -8.14
CA TRP A 77 -3.21 -9.25 -8.01
C TRP A 77 -3.44 -10.30 -6.93
N ASP A 78 -2.93 -11.51 -7.21
CA ASP A 78 -3.12 -12.68 -6.35
C ASP A 78 -2.07 -12.82 -5.24
N GLY A 79 -1.07 -11.93 -5.19
CA GLY A 79 0.05 -11.99 -4.24
C GLY A 79 1.13 -13.02 -4.60
N ASN A 80 1.02 -13.66 -5.77
CA ASN A 80 2.05 -14.48 -6.40
C ASN A 80 2.45 -13.91 -7.77
N GLY A 81 2.03 -12.68 -8.06
CA GLY A 81 2.28 -11.92 -9.28
C GLY A 81 1.45 -12.32 -10.50
N GLY A 82 0.34 -13.05 -10.30
CA GLY A 82 -0.72 -13.17 -11.29
C GLY A 82 -1.67 -11.98 -11.19
N ARG A 83 -2.13 -11.46 -12.33
CA ARG A 83 -2.91 -10.22 -12.45
C ARG A 83 -4.12 -10.35 -13.39
N GLN A 84 -5.14 -9.53 -13.19
CA GLN A 84 -6.30 -9.40 -14.08
C GLN A 84 -6.92 -8.00 -13.94
N ASP A 85 -7.59 -7.51 -14.97
CA ASP A 85 -8.25 -6.19 -14.95
C ASP A 85 -9.50 -6.16 -14.05
N THR A 86 -9.86 -4.96 -13.60
CA THR A 86 -10.95 -4.66 -12.64
C THR A 86 -11.74 -3.43 -13.10
N PHE A 87 -12.06 -2.48 -12.21
CA PHE A 87 -12.61 -1.18 -12.56
C PHE A 87 -11.77 -0.43 -13.60
N ASP A 88 -12.46 0.11 -14.59
CA ASP A 88 -11.98 1.13 -15.49
C ASP A 88 -12.83 2.38 -15.27
N TYR A 89 -12.17 3.47 -14.85
CA TYR A 89 -12.85 4.74 -14.62
C TYR A 89 -13.04 5.56 -15.89
N SER A 90 -12.55 5.09 -17.04
CA SER A 90 -12.61 5.80 -18.31
C SER A 90 -14.04 6.21 -18.68
N GLY A 91 -14.21 7.52 -18.91
CA GLY A 91 -15.51 8.08 -19.31
C GLY A 91 -16.60 8.10 -18.22
N SER A 92 -16.27 7.72 -16.98
CA SER A 92 -17.19 7.76 -15.83
C SER A 92 -17.54 9.19 -15.40
N ARG A 93 -16.69 10.17 -15.72
CA ARG A 93 -16.83 11.57 -15.30
C ARG A 93 -17.48 12.40 -16.40
N ALA A 94 -18.66 12.95 -16.12
CA ALA A 94 -19.36 13.80 -17.08
C ALA A 94 -18.53 15.04 -17.43
N GLY A 95 -18.32 15.30 -18.73
CA GLY A 95 -17.59 16.49 -19.20
C GLY A 95 -16.06 16.37 -19.17
N ASP A 96 -15.52 15.25 -18.69
CA ASP A 96 -14.12 14.91 -18.90
C ASP A 96 -13.90 14.50 -20.35
N THR A 97 -12.88 15.08 -21.00
CA THR A 97 -12.55 14.81 -22.40
C THR A 97 -11.16 14.21 -22.56
N ASP A 98 -10.44 14.07 -21.46
CA ASP A 98 -9.11 13.47 -21.44
C ASP A 98 -9.25 11.98 -21.10
N PRO A 99 -8.94 11.07 -22.03
CA PRO A 99 -9.07 9.63 -21.80
C PRO A 99 -7.80 9.01 -21.17
N ALA A 100 -6.81 9.80 -20.78
CA ALA A 100 -5.50 9.30 -20.33
C ALA A 100 -5.11 9.92 -18.98
N ARG A 101 -5.99 9.81 -17.99
CA ARG A 101 -5.69 10.26 -16.63
C ARG A 101 -5.17 9.09 -15.82
N GLU A 102 -4.05 9.29 -15.15
CA GLU A 102 -3.51 8.30 -14.22
C GLU A 102 -4.30 8.37 -12.92
N VAL A 103 -4.76 7.20 -12.48
CA VAL A 103 -5.28 7.04 -11.12
C VAL A 103 -4.10 7.10 -10.18
N ASP A 104 -4.15 8.06 -9.27
CA ASP A 104 -3.03 8.36 -8.38
C ASP A 104 -3.22 7.70 -7.01
N ALA A 105 -4.48 7.57 -6.58
CA ALA A 105 -4.84 6.96 -5.31
C ALA A 105 -6.10 6.10 -5.47
N LEU A 106 -6.19 5.01 -4.69
CA LEU A 106 -7.32 4.10 -4.62
C LEU A 106 -7.72 3.90 -3.16
N ALA A 107 -9.02 3.69 -2.95
CA ALA A 107 -9.59 3.27 -1.68
C ALA A 107 -11.00 2.69 -1.91
N ASN A 108 -11.52 1.98 -0.94
CA ASN A 108 -12.93 1.67 -0.80
C ASN A 108 -13.57 2.72 0.11
N HIS A 109 -14.82 3.09 -0.15
CA HIS A 109 -15.52 4.06 0.70
C HIS A 109 -15.65 3.62 2.16
N GLN A 110 -15.40 2.35 2.51
CA GLN A 110 -15.35 1.86 3.89
C GLN A 110 -14.13 0.97 4.15
N ASP A 111 -12.94 1.52 4.00
CA ASP A 111 -11.69 0.78 4.15
C ASP A 111 -11.63 -0.01 5.45
N ALA A 112 -11.26 -1.28 5.30
CA ALA A 112 -11.02 -2.13 6.44
C ALA A 112 -9.86 -1.57 7.26
N LEU A 113 -9.99 -1.61 8.58
CA LEU A 113 -8.95 -1.17 9.51
C LEU A 113 -8.61 0.34 9.47
N PHE A 114 -9.38 1.18 8.75
CA PHE A 114 -9.21 2.64 8.74
C PHE A 114 -9.02 3.24 10.15
N TRP A 115 -9.96 2.94 11.05
CA TRP A 115 -9.87 3.42 12.44
C TRP A 115 -8.81 2.70 13.27
N ASP A 116 -8.38 1.51 12.85
CA ASP A 116 -7.36 0.74 13.54
C ASP A 116 -5.96 1.26 13.21
N VAL A 117 -5.67 1.68 11.97
CA VAL A 117 -4.39 2.31 11.61
C VAL A 117 -4.22 3.67 12.29
N ILE A 118 -5.27 4.50 12.35
CA ILE A 118 -5.28 5.77 13.10
C ILE A 118 -5.01 5.54 14.60
N ALA A 119 -5.53 4.45 15.14
CA ALA A 119 -5.35 4.08 16.54
C ALA A 119 -4.04 3.32 16.81
N ASN A 120 -3.16 3.16 15.81
CA ASN A 120 -1.93 2.36 15.88
C ASN A 120 -2.18 0.91 16.35
N ARG A 121 -3.22 0.27 15.77
CA ARG A 121 -3.67 -1.11 16.05
C ARG A 121 -3.68 -2.02 14.82
N ALA A 122 -3.30 -1.50 13.66
CA ALA A 122 -3.05 -2.24 12.43
C ALA A 122 -1.68 -1.80 11.87
N ALA A 123 -1.06 -2.57 10.98
CA ALA A 123 0.09 -2.07 10.24
C ALA A 123 -0.39 -1.13 9.12
N LEU A 124 0.32 -0.03 8.91
CA LEU A 124 0.15 0.84 7.75
C LEU A 124 0.85 0.20 6.55
N LEU A 125 0.17 0.11 5.41
CA LEU A 125 0.76 -0.20 4.11
C LEU A 125 0.94 1.10 3.32
N PHE A 126 2.01 1.16 2.54
CA PHE A 126 2.24 2.28 1.63
C PHE A 126 3.20 1.91 0.49
N SER A 127 3.12 2.61 -0.63
CA SER A 127 4.16 2.65 -1.65
C SER A 127 4.87 4.01 -1.62
N THR A 128 5.94 4.13 -2.39
CA THR A 128 6.57 5.43 -2.64
C THR A 128 6.68 5.63 -4.13
N GLY A 129 6.26 6.76 -4.68
CA GLY A 129 6.25 6.97 -6.12
C GLY A 129 7.59 7.20 -6.76
N SER A 130 7.57 7.43 -8.07
CA SER A 130 8.65 8.10 -8.77
C SER A 130 8.28 9.56 -9.04
N THR A 131 9.03 10.50 -8.48
CA THR A 131 8.88 11.95 -8.77
C THR A 131 9.25 12.34 -10.21
N THR A 132 9.59 11.39 -11.09
CA THR A 132 10.14 11.66 -12.43
C THR A 132 9.12 11.68 -13.58
N LEU A 133 7.82 11.47 -13.32
CA LEU A 133 6.81 11.34 -14.37
C LEU A 133 6.00 12.60 -14.70
N LEU A 134 6.49 13.78 -14.33
CA LEU A 134 5.85 15.01 -14.80
C LEU A 134 6.17 15.22 -16.29
N LEU A 135 5.11 15.22 -17.11
CA LEU A 135 5.18 15.33 -18.57
C LEU A 135 6.03 16.54 -19.01
N PRO A 136 6.72 16.47 -20.16
CA PRO A 136 7.48 17.60 -20.68
C PRO A 136 6.62 18.86 -20.83
N GLY A 137 6.83 19.85 -19.96
CA GLY A 137 6.06 21.11 -19.94
C GLY A 137 5.23 21.33 -18.68
N ASP A 138 5.17 20.37 -17.76
CA ASP A 138 4.60 20.62 -16.44
C ASP A 138 5.60 21.40 -15.57
N SER A 139 5.20 22.61 -15.18
CA SER A 139 5.98 23.46 -14.28
C SER A 139 6.07 22.91 -12.84
N ARG A 140 5.26 21.90 -12.51
CA ARG A 140 5.33 21.18 -11.22
C ARG A 140 6.51 20.21 -11.15
N ALA A 141 7.25 20.00 -12.25
CA ALA A 141 8.42 19.14 -12.31
C ALA A 141 9.58 19.69 -11.49
N ALA A 142 9.43 19.68 -10.16
CA ALA A 142 10.51 19.88 -9.23
C ALA A 142 11.46 18.70 -9.44
N VAL A 143 12.60 18.99 -10.06
CA VAL A 143 13.64 18.01 -10.33
C VAL A 143 14.20 17.59 -8.98
N TYR A 144 13.64 16.52 -8.40
CA TYR A 144 14.33 15.79 -7.35
C TYR A 144 15.65 15.34 -7.95
N ASN A 145 16.74 16.00 -7.54
CA ASN A 145 18.09 15.55 -7.84
C ASN A 145 18.30 14.24 -7.06
N ALA A 146 17.83 13.13 -7.65
CA ALA A 146 18.04 11.81 -7.12
C ALA A 146 19.54 11.65 -6.86
N SER A 147 19.89 11.56 -5.57
CA SER A 147 21.28 11.33 -5.17
C SER A 147 21.75 10.05 -5.85
N PRO A 148 22.89 10.05 -6.57
CA PRO A 148 23.38 8.86 -7.26
C PRO A 148 23.68 7.69 -6.29
N ASP A 149 23.75 7.95 -4.98
CA ASP A 149 23.98 6.94 -3.95
C ASP A 149 22.74 6.07 -3.66
N TYR A 150 21.54 6.48 -4.08
CA TYR A 150 20.28 5.74 -3.84
C TYR A 150 19.71 5.05 -5.09
N ASN A 151 20.38 5.19 -6.24
CA ASN A 151 20.01 4.58 -7.53
C ASN A 151 20.16 3.04 -7.60
N GLN A 152 20.33 2.34 -6.47
CA GLN A 152 20.59 0.90 -6.51
C GLN A 152 19.36 0.01 -6.46
N LEU A 153 18.16 0.50 -6.13
CA LEU A 153 17.05 -0.41 -5.86
C LEU A 153 15.69 0.22 -6.18
N GLY A 154 15.41 0.55 -7.45
CA GLY A 154 14.06 0.87 -7.96
C GLY A 154 13.02 -0.25 -7.79
N ILE A 155 13.25 -1.18 -6.86
CA ILE A 155 12.29 -2.10 -6.30
C ILE A 155 11.34 -1.39 -5.32
N HIS A 156 11.78 -0.37 -4.57
CA HIS A 156 10.94 0.28 -3.55
C HIS A 156 9.75 1.00 -4.17
N GLU A 157 9.98 1.72 -5.28
CA GLU A 157 8.91 2.44 -5.99
C GLU A 157 7.85 1.54 -6.64
N LYS A 158 8.12 0.24 -6.66
CA LYS A 158 7.31 -0.80 -7.30
C LYS A 158 6.83 -1.84 -6.28
N SER A 159 7.03 -1.54 -4.99
CA SER A 159 6.72 -2.41 -3.88
C SER A 159 5.69 -1.76 -2.98
N VAL A 160 5.01 -2.61 -2.22
CA VAL A 160 4.26 -2.18 -1.05
C VAL A 160 5.11 -2.44 0.18
N LEU A 161 5.39 -1.40 0.93
CA LEU A 161 6.03 -1.44 2.24
C LEU A 161 4.97 -1.53 3.32
N PHE A 162 5.37 -1.95 4.52
CA PHE A 162 4.56 -1.77 5.70
C PHE A 162 5.33 -1.05 6.78
N GLU A 163 4.62 -0.31 7.63
CA GLU A 163 5.05 0.04 8.97
C GLU A 163 4.18 -0.71 9.99
N SER A 164 4.82 -1.48 10.87
CA SER A 164 4.13 -2.16 11.97
C SER A 164 3.72 -1.17 13.07
N ILE A 165 2.79 -1.60 13.94
CA ILE A 165 2.40 -0.80 15.13
C ILE A 165 3.58 -0.43 16.06
N GLY A 166 4.72 -1.10 15.92
CA GLY A 166 5.96 -0.86 16.68
C GLY A 166 7.02 -0.03 15.94
N GLY A 167 6.74 0.41 14.71
CA GLY A 167 7.65 1.21 13.89
C GLY A 167 8.66 0.41 13.08
N GLU A 168 8.54 -0.92 13.04
CA GLU A 168 9.34 -1.74 12.11
C GLU A 168 8.82 -1.56 10.69
N ILE A 169 9.72 -1.26 9.75
CA ILE A 169 9.44 -1.10 8.33
C ILE A 169 10.12 -2.22 7.53
N ASP A 170 9.38 -2.87 6.64
CA ASP A 170 9.90 -3.87 5.70
C ASP A 170 8.96 -3.95 4.46
N PHE A 171 9.30 -4.80 3.50
CA PHE A 171 8.44 -5.10 2.36
C PHE A 171 7.25 -5.95 2.79
N TRP A 172 6.05 -5.48 2.44
CA TRP A 172 4.86 -6.31 2.46
C TRP A 172 4.74 -7.13 1.16
N ALA A 173 4.86 -6.46 0.01
CA ALA A 173 4.84 -7.08 -1.31
C ALA A 173 5.94 -6.51 -2.19
N LYS A 174 6.74 -7.38 -2.81
CA LYS A 174 7.77 -7.01 -3.79
C LYS A 174 7.20 -7.03 -5.21
N PRO A 175 7.88 -6.41 -6.20
CA PRO A 175 7.31 -6.30 -7.54
C PRO A 175 6.90 -7.65 -8.16
N PRO A 176 7.69 -8.75 -8.05
CA PRO A 176 7.27 -10.05 -8.58
C PRO A 176 6.09 -10.72 -7.86
N GLU A 177 5.73 -10.25 -6.66
CA GLU A 177 4.55 -10.73 -5.91
C GLU A 177 3.28 -9.96 -6.31
N ILE A 178 3.44 -8.75 -6.87
CA ILE A 178 2.37 -7.91 -7.40
C ILE A 178 2.13 -8.25 -8.87
N ASP A 179 3.20 -8.22 -9.67
CA ASP A 179 3.16 -8.44 -11.11
C ASP A 179 4.47 -9.10 -11.57
N GLN A 180 4.39 -10.36 -12.04
CA GLN A 180 5.56 -11.09 -12.55
C GLN A 180 6.18 -10.46 -13.81
N GLU A 181 5.41 -9.70 -14.59
CA GLU A 181 5.90 -8.98 -15.77
C GLU A 181 6.46 -7.60 -15.43
N GLY A 182 6.23 -7.15 -14.19
CA GLY A 182 6.78 -5.94 -13.62
C GLY A 182 5.73 -4.85 -13.43
N VAL A 183 5.84 -4.18 -12.29
CA VAL A 183 5.09 -2.97 -11.94
C VAL A 183 5.85 -1.77 -12.52
N ASN A 184 5.18 -0.89 -13.26
CA ASN A 184 5.84 0.32 -13.79
C ASN A 184 5.81 1.41 -12.74
N ASP A 185 4.60 1.66 -12.26
CA ASP A 185 4.27 2.53 -11.15
C ASP A 185 3.29 1.79 -10.24
N LEU A 186 3.38 2.03 -8.94
CA LEU A 186 2.43 1.49 -7.96
C LEU A 186 1.74 2.67 -7.30
N ASP A 187 0.83 3.23 -8.07
CA ASP A 187 -0.05 4.32 -7.67
C ASP A 187 -1.37 3.69 -7.26
N GLY A 188 -1.94 4.15 -6.16
CA GLY A 188 -3.16 3.56 -5.61
C GLY A 188 -2.98 2.11 -5.12
N LEU A 189 -3.49 1.85 -3.94
CA LEU A 189 -3.51 0.51 -3.34
C LEU A 189 -4.85 0.37 -2.66
N GLU A 190 -5.60 -0.65 -3.02
CA GLU A 190 -6.74 -1.14 -2.26
C GLU A 190 -6.37 -2.51 -1.73
N VAL A 191 -6.66 -2.77 -0.46
CA VAL A 191 -6.61 -4.12 0.09
C VAL A 191 -7.87 -4.41 0.89
N TRP A 192 -8.23 -5.69 0.92
CA TRP A 192 -9.46 -6.18 1.54
C TRP A 192 -10.72 -5.88 0.73
N SER A 193 -11.08 -6.82 -0.13
CA SER A 193 -12.43 -6.86 -0.73
C SER A 193 -13.54 -6.60 0.29
N SER A 194 -14.57 -5.87 -0.12
CA SER A 194 -15.62 -5.37 0.77
C SER A 194 -16.21 -6.47 1.63
N VAL A 195 -16.07 -6.29 2.94
CA VAL A 195 -16.87 -7.00 3.93
C VAL A 195 -18.16 -6.22 4.12
N SER A 196 -19.06 -6.24 3.13
CA SER A 196 -20.35 -5.56 3.25
C SER A 196 -21.01 -5.92 4.60
N PRO A 197 -21.24 -4.96 5.51
CA PRO A 197 -21.72 -5.26 6.86
C PRO A 197 -23.18 -5.73 6.89
N THR A 198 -23.91 -5.55 5.78
CA THR A 198 -25.29 -6.02 5.60
C THR A 198 -25.37 -7.33 4.84
N SER A 199 -24.30 -7.70 4.14
CA SER A 199 -24.10 -9.01 3.59
C SER A 199 -23.55 -9.92 4.67
N SER A 200 -24.38 -10.77 5.26
CA SER A 200 -23.88 -11.93 6.03
C SER A 200 -23.02 -12.89 5.19
N GLN A 201 -22.85 -12.61 3.89
CA GLN A 201 -21.81 -13.19 3.07
C GLN A 201 -20.63 -12.23 3.04
N TYR A 202 -19.62 -12.52 3.88
CA TYR A 202 -18.21 -12.39 3.45
C TYR A 202 -18.09 -12.78 1.97
N PRO A 203 -17.11 -12.27 1.21
CA PRO A 203 -16.85 -12.81 -0.12
C PRO A 203 -16.92 -14.32 -0.01
N SER A 204 -17.94 -14.88 -0.67
CA SER A 204 -18.08 -16.32 -0.72
C SER A 204 -16.73 -16.80 -1.24
N PRO A 205 -16.20 -17.96 -0.82
CA PRO A 205 -15.06 -18.56 -1.52
C PRO A 205 -15.29 -18.71 -3.04
N ALA A 206 -16.51 -18.47 -3.52
CA ALA A 206 -16.89 -18.40 -4.93
C ALA A 206 -16.66 -17.03 -5.61
N ASP A 207 -16.41 -15.93 -4.88
CA ASP A 207 -16.19 -14.60 -5.46
C ASP A 207 -15.19 -13.77 -4.61
N PRO A 208 -13.87 -14.03 -4.75
CA PRO A 208 -12.81 -13.32 -4.02
C PRO A 208 -12.42 -11.97 -4.65
N THR A 209 -13.21 -11.47 -5.61
CA THR A 209 -12.91 -10.32 -6.48
C THR A 209 -14.10 -9.36 -6.63
N PRO A 210 -14.86 -8.98 -5.58
CA PRO A 210 -15.80 -7.90 -5.75
C PRO A 210 -14.99 -6.61 -5.91
N ASP A 211 -15.00 -6.04 -7.11
CA ASP A 211 -14.41 -4.74 -7.39
C ASP A 211 -15.00 -3.72 -6.41
N ASP A 212 -14.14 -3.09 -5.59
CA ASP A 212 -14.60 -2.23 -4.51
C ASP A 212 -13.72 -1.01 -4.20
N ALA A 213 -12.65 -0.77 -4.97
CA ALA A 213 -11.97 0.52 -5.00
C ALA A 213 -12.88 1.59 -5.65
N ASP A 214 -13.97 1.97 -4.97
CA ASP A 214 -14.95 2.91 -5.47
C ASP A 214 -14.64 4.36 -5.10
N MET A 215 -13.50 4.59 -4.45
CA MET A 215 -12.92 5.90 -4.17
C MET A 215 -11.57 6.02 -4.85
N TYR A 216 -11.33 7.12 -5.55
CA TYR A 216 -10.06 7.30 -6.25
C TYR A 216 -9.67 8.76 -6.44
N SER A 217 -8.38 8.99 -6.67
CA SER A 217 -7.79 10.27 -7.11
C SER A 217 -7.25 10.17 -8.53
N LEU A 218 -7.02 11.30 -9.17
CA LEU A 218 -6.42 11.38 -10.50
C LEU A 218 -5.26 12.35 -10.48
N LEU A 219 -4.17 11.97 -11.15
CA LEU A 219 -2.98 12.80 -11.28
C LEU A 219 -3.32 14.23 -11.72
N GLY A 220 -2.85 15.18 -10.93
CA GLY A 220 -2.99 16.62 -11.07
C GLY A 220 -4.29 17.23 -10.55
N ASP A 221 -5.17 16.46 -9.90
CA ASP A 221 -6.52 16.85 -9.44
C ASP A 221 -7.26 17.70 -10.50
N PRO A 222 -7.60 17.10 -11.65
CA PRO A 222 -7.91 17.86 -12.85
C PRO A 222 -9.17 18.71 -12.70
N LEU A 223 -9.15 19.88 -13.37
CA LEU A 223 -10.29 20.78 -13.42
C LEU A 223 -11.34 20.26 -14.40
N ILE A 224 -12.34 19.54 -13.90
CA ILE A 224 -13.46 18.98 -14.69
C ILE A 224 -14.73 19.77 -14.40
N ASN A 225 -15.36 20.31 -15.44
CA ASN A 225 -16.52 21.23 -15.33
C ASN A 225 -16.32 22.39 -14.35
N GLY A 226 -15.09 22.91 -14.24
CA GLY A 226 -14.77 24.04 -13.36
C GLY A 226 -14.57 23.68 -11.89
N THR A 227 -14.51 22.38 -11.54
CA THR A 227 -14.19 21.92 -10.18
C THR A 227 -12.95 21.04 -10.23
N ARG A 228 -11.96 21.31 -9.37
CA ARG A 228 -10.84 20.40 -9.10
C ARG A 228 -11.26 19.43 -8.01
N THR A 229 -11.29 18.16 -8.32
CA THR A 229 -11.71 17.09 -7.41
C THR A 229 -10.49 16.26 -7.05
N SER A 230 -10.22 16.13 -5.75
CA SER A 230 -9.13 15.28 -5.22
C SER A 230 -9.59 13.87 -4.92
N VAL A 231 -10.87 13.70 -4.58
CA VAL A 231 -11.44 12.37 -4.36
C VAL A 231 -12.75 12.26 -5.14
N TRP A 232 -12.81 11.26 -6.00
CA TRP A 232 -14.00 10.87 -6.74
C TRP A 232 -14.63 9.65 -6.06
N TYR A 233 -15.96 9.61 -6.07
CA TYR A 233 -16.72 8.40 -5.79
C TYR A 233 -17.22 7.81 -7.11
N TYR A 234 -16.82 6.59 -7.44
CA TYR A 234 -17.30 5.81 -8.57
C TYR A 234 -18.51 4.96 -8.16
N ASN A 235 -19.62 5.08 -8.89
CA ASN A 235 -20.73 4.16 -8.68
C ASN A 235 -20.62 2.97 -9.65
N PRO A 236 -20.30 1.74 -9.20
CA PRO A 236 -20.08 0.60 -10.10
C PRO A 236 -21.37 0.13 -10.80
N ILE A 237 -22.55 0.48 -10.29
CA ILE A 237 -23.83 0.12 -10.90
C ILE A 237 -24.14 1.04 -12.09
N THR A 238 -23.91 2.35 -11.93
CA THR A 238 -24.19 3.33 -12.98
C THR A 238 -22.99 3.63 -13.86
N GLN A 239 -21.78 3.24 -13.43
CA GLN A 239 -20.49 3.58 -14.03
C GLN A 239 -20.30 5.09 -14.16
N ILE A 240 -20.71 5.83 -13.12
CA ILE A 240 -20.63 7.29 -13.07
C ILE A 240 -19.84 7.69 -11.84
N SER A 241 -18.86 8.56 -12.04
CA SER A 241 -18.10 9.19 -10.97
C SER A 241 -18.69 10.54 -10.58
N ASN A 242 -18.80 10.76 -9.28
CA ASN A 242 -19.22 12.02 -8.69
C ASN A 242 -18.07 12.60 -7.85
N SER A 243 -17.97 13.92 -7.82
CA SER A 243 -17.01 14.60 -6.95
C SER A 243 -17.38 14.35 -5.48
N TYR A 244 -16.43 13.80 -4.70
CA TYR A 244 -16.61 13.52 -3.29
C TYR A 244 -15.93 14.61 -2.44
N ILE A 245 -14.62 14.83 -2.65
CA ILE A 245 -13.85 15.91 -2.00
C ILE A 245 -13.10 16.73 -3.06
N THR A 246 -13.20 18.05 -2.95
CA THR A 246 -12.52 19.00 -3.85
C THR A 246 -11.12 19.37 -3.36
N ALA A 247 -10.22 19.75 -4.28
CA ALA A 247 -8.88 20.24 -3.93
C ALA A 247 -8.93 21.49 -3.05
N ALA A 248 -9.98 22.32 -3.18
CA ALA A 248 -10.20 23.45 -2.29
C ALA A 248 -10.51 23.03 -0.84
N GLN A 249 -11.22 21.91 -0.64
CA GLN A 249 -11.49 21.36 0.68
C GLN A 249 -10.22 20.78 1.31
N ILE A 250 -9.42 20.00 0.55
CA ILE A 250 -8.12 19.49 1.02
C ILE A 250 -7.18 20.64 1.37
N ALA A 251 -7.04 21.65 0.50
CA ALA A 251 -6.22 22.84 0.77
C ALA A 251 -6.63 23.57 2.05
N ALA A 252 -7.94 23.71 2.29
CA ALA A 252 -8.45 24.33 3.50
C ALA A 252 -8.18 23.47 4.75
N ALA A 253 -8.21 22.15 4.64
CA ALA A 253 -7.91 21.22 5.73
C ALA A 253 -6.41 21.22 6.09
N ILE A 254 -5.52 21.21 5.09
CA ILE A 254 -4.06 21.33 5.27
C ILE A 254 -3.69 22.71 5.85
N ASN A 255 -4.36 23.77 5.39
CA ASN A 255 -4.21 25.15 5.87
C ASN A 255 -2.75 25.64 5.90
N ARG A 256 -2.10 25.66 4.73
CA ARG A 256 -0.79 26.26 4.50
C ARG A 256 -0.93 27.60 3.77
N PRO A 257 -1.29 28.69 4.49
CA PRO A 257 -1.53 30.01 3.86
C PRO A 257 -0.28 30.65 3.28
N ASP A 258 0.89 30.12 3.60
CA ASP A 258 2.18 30.48 3.01
C ASP A 258 2.36 29.93 1.59
N ILE A 259 1.60 28.90 1.20
CA ILE A 259 1.58 28.34 -0.16
C ILE A 259 0.47 29.02 -0.97
N ALA A 260 0.87 29.84 -1.94
CA ALA A 260 -0.08 30.54 -2.80
C ALA A 260 -0.85 29.56 -3.69
N ASN A 261 -2.17 29.72 -3.75
CA ASN A 261 -3.06 28.90 -4.58
C ASN A 261 -2.90 27.39 -4.35
N LEU A 262 -2.72 26.96 -3.09
CA LEU A 262 -2.56 25.54 -2.75
C LEU A 262 -3.60 24.64 -3.42
N ALA A 263 -4.87 25.05 -3.49
CA ALA A 263 -5.94 24.29 -4.15
C ALA A 263 -5.75 24.07 -5.67
N ASP A 264 -4.89 24.85 -6.33
CA ASP A 264 -4.58 24.71 -7.76
C ASP A 264 -3.38 23.80 -8.02
N ILE A 265 -2.65 23.39 -6.98
CA ILE A 265 -1.40 22.63 -7.07
C ILE A 265 -1.37 21.36 -6.21
N ILE A 266 -2.38 21.12 -5.38
CA ILE A 266 -2.57 19.81 -4.73
C ILE A 266 -2.72 18.74 -5.80
N ASP A 267 -2.16 17.58 -5.45
CA ASP A 267 -2.31 16.30 -6.09
C ASP A 267 -2.40 15.27 -4.97
N LEU A 268 -3.38 14.37 -4.99
CA LEU A 268 -3.58 13.40 -3.90
C LEU A 268 -3.14 12.02 -4.36
N ASP A 269 -2.07 11.50 -3.76
CA ASP A 269 -1.38 10.28 -4.23
C ASP A 269 -1.70 9.07 -3.32
N GLY A 270 -1.88 9.25 -2.01
CA GLY A 270 -2.27 8.18 -1.09
C GLY A 270 -3.65 8.42 -0.53
N LEU A 271 -4.47 7.38 -0.40
CA LEU A 271 -5.85 7.50 0.08
C LEU A 271 -6.28 6.30 0.92
N MET A 272 -6.95 6.56 2.03
CA MET A 272 -7.93 5.65 2.62
C MET A 272 -9.20 6.44 2.96
N VAL A 273 -10.37 5.84 2.88
CA VAL A 273 -11.68 6.45 3.11
C VAL A 273 -12.51 5.66 4.12
N TRP A 274 -13.18 6.42 4.99
CA TRP A 274 -14.30 5.93 5.78
C TRP A 274 -15.50 6.85 5.57
N ASP A 275 -16.49 6.40 4.80
CA ASP A 275 -17.79 7.02 4.59
C ASP A 275 -18.79 6.41 5.57
N GLY A 276 -19.11 7.19 6.60
CA GLY A 276 -20.09 6.81 7.63
C GLY A 276 -21.47 7.43 7.38
N GLY A 277 -21.59 8.22 6.31
CA GLY A 277 -22.68 9.11 6.00
C GLY A 277 -23.52 8.65 4.81
N ASN A 278 -23.88 9.61 3.94
CA ASN A 278 -24.51 9.28 2.68
C ASN A 278 -23.43 8.94 1.65
N ILE A 279 -23.49 7.71 1.11
CA ILE A 279 -22.66 7.28 0.00
C ILE A 279 -22.59 8.36 -1.09
N ALA A 280 -21.37 8.64 -1.55
CA ALA A 280 -21.05 9.65 -2.57
C ALA A 280 -21.13 11.11 -2.11
N GLN A 281 -21.22 11.39 -0.81
CA GLN A 281 -21.26 12.76 -0.28
C GLN A 281 -20.32 12.91 0.90
N TRP A 282 -19.38 13.85 0.83
CA TRP A 282 -18.57 14.23 2.00
C TRP A 282 -19.43 14.95 3.05
N ASP A 283 -19.88 14.20 4.06
CA ASP A 283 -20.78 14.62 5.12
C ASP A 283 -20.46 14.01 6.52
N ASN A 284 -21.41 14.11 7.45
CA ASN A 284 -21.17 13.79 8.85
C ASN A 284 -21.02 12.28 9.07
N GLY A 285 -19.81 11.89 9.46
CA GLY A 285 -19.43 10.49 9.65
C GLY A 285 -18.16 10.17 8.90
N ASP A 286 -17.81 11.03 7.95
CA ASP A 286 -16.76 10.72 6.99
C ASP A 286 -15.38 11.11 7.49
N ALA A 287 -14.39 10.35 7.05
CA ALA A 287 -12.99 10.56 7.33
C ALA A 287 -12.14 10.07 6.17
N ILE A 288 -10.96 10.67 6.01
CA ILE A 288 -9.93 10.20 5.09
C ILE A 288 -8.57 10.16 5.77
N LEU A 289 -7.73 9.23 5.33
CA LEU A 289 -6.27 9.33 5.41
C LEU A 289 -5.77 9.66 4.02
N PHE A 290 -4.79 10.53 3.92
CA PHE A 290 -4.24 10.87 2.61
C PHE A 290 -2.78 11.33 2.69
N SER A 291 -2.07 11.22 1.57
CA SER A 291 -0.83 11.93 1.26
C SER A 291 -1.05 12.81 0.02
N VAL A 292 -0.08 13.65 -0.33
CA VAL A 292 -0.13 14.52 -1.50
C VAL A 292 1.24 14.54 -2.17
N MET A 293 1.29 14.71 -3.49
CA MET A 293 2.54 14.91 -4.20
C MET A 293 3.36 16.07 -3.59
N PRO A 294 4.70 16.01 -3.60
CA PRO A 294 5.53 17.09 -3.10
C PRO A 294 5.18 18.47 -3.69
N ILE A 295 5.05 19.47 -2.82
CA ILE A 295 4.71 20.85 -3.16
C ILE A 295 5.85 21.77 -2.74
N ASP A 296 6.48 22.39 -3.74
CA ASP A 296 7.44 23.48 -3.54
C ASP A 296 6.69 24.74 -3.05
N ALA A 297 6.77 24.99 -1.75
CA ALA A 297 6.04 26.06 -1.09
C ALA A 297 6.58 27.44 -1.49
N ASN A 298 7.85 27.51 -1.87
CA ASN A 298 8.57 28.76 -2.06
C ASN A 298 8.84 29.09 -3.55
N LEU A 299 8.53 28.15 -4.44
CA LEU A 299 8.64 28.23 -5.91
C LEU A 299 10.07 28.45 -6.41
N ASP A 300 11.08 27.93 -5.70
CA ASP A 300 12.48 27.94 -6.16
C ASP A 300 12.86 26.76 -7.07
N GLY A 301 11.93 25.84 -7.29
CA GLY A 301 12.06 24.62 -8.09
C GLY A 301 12.74 23.47 -7.35
N ILE A 302 12.93 23.57 -6.03
CA ILE A 302 13.64 22.59 -5.21
C ILE A 302 12.75 22.19 -4.04
N ILE A 303 12.35 20.92 -4.00
CA ILE A 303 11.77 20.35 -2.78
C ILE A 303 12.89 20.19 -1.75
N THR A 304 12.76 20.88 -0.63
CA THR A 304 13.65 20.75 0.52
C THR A 304 12.99 19.84 1.55
N PRO A 305 13.26 18.52 1.52
CA PRO A 305 12.56 17.58 2.38
C PRO A 305 13.00 17.71 3.83
N ASN A 306 12.22 17.16 4.76
CA ASN A 306 12.57 17.01 6.16
C ASN A 306 12.65 18.33 6.96
N ILE A 307 11.99 19.41 6.50
CA ILE A 307 12.00 20.72 7.15
C ILE A 307 10.57 21.20 7.46
N ASN A 308 10.20 21.14 8.74
CA ASN A 308 8.92 21.65 9.22
C ASN A 308 8.67 23.11 8.85
N GLY A 309 7.52 23.36 8.21
CA GLY A 309 7.12 24.68 7.72
C GLY A 309 7.82 25.14 6.44
N GLY A 310 8.60 24.25 5.80
CA GLY A 310 9.14 24.41 4.45
C GLY A 310 8.22 23.81 3.41
N ASP A 311 8.78 23.20 2.37
CA ASP A 311 8.00 22.52 1.34
C ASP A 311 7.18 21.37 1.94
N ILE A 312 6.11 20.95 1.25
CA ILE A 312 5.45 19.67 1.54
C ILE A 312 6.25 18.65 0.73
N ASP A 313 6.87 17.68 1.38
CA ASP A 313 7.84 16.82 0.69
C ASP A 313 7.25 15.52 0.14
N GLY A 314 5.98 15.24 0.47
CA GLY A 314 5.21 14.09 0.02
C GLY A 314 5.22 12.93 1.02
N GLY A 315 6.05 13.03 2.06
CA GLY A 315 6.16 12.00 3.10
C GLY A 315 5.12 12.11 4.20
N GLU A 316 4.30 13.16 4.16
CA GLU A 316 3.30 13.40 5.18
C GLU A 316 2.04 12.56 4.96
N ILE A 317 1.49 12.05 6.06
CA ILE A 317 0.19 11.38 6.05
C ILE A 317 -0.75 12.16 6.96
N TRP A 318 -1.81 12.68 6.36
CA TRP A 318 -2.85 13.42 7.06
C TRP A 318 -4.05 12.52 7.36
N HIS A 319 -4.68 12.77 8.50
CA HIS A 319 -6.00 12.30 8.87
C HIS A 319 -6.92 13.50 8.97
N TRP A 320 -8.07 13.43 8.28
CA TRP A 320 -9.08 14.48 8.34
C TRP A 320 -10.48 13.89 8.41
N GLN A 321 -11.27 14.37 9.37
CA GLN A 321 -12.68 13.99 9.49
C GLN A 321 -13.57 15.16 9.12
N PHE A 322 -14.75 14.86 8.57
CA PHE A 322 -15.75 15.87 8.29
C PHE A 322 -16.05 16.71 9.53
N GLY A 323 -16.13 18.03 9.34
CA GLY A 323 -16.37 18.99 10.40
C GLY A 323 -15.14 19.31 11.27
N GLN A 324 -14.02 18.60 11.13
CA GLN A 324 -12.75 19.04 11.72
C GLN A 324 -12.24 20.27 10.96
N PRO A 325 -11.78 21.30 11.68
CA PRO A 325 -11.33 22.54 11.04
C PRO A 325 -10.02 22.36 10.28
N LEU A 326 -9.16 21.44 10.72
CA LEU A 326 -7.83 21.20 10.16
C LEU A 326 -7.56 19.69 10.15
N ALA A 327 -6.85 19.23 9.12
CA ALA A 327 -6.26 17.91 9.10
C ALA A 327 -5.14 17.81 10.14
N GLN A 328 -4.85 16.58 10.59
CA GLN A 328 -3.81 16.28 11.57
C GLN A 328 -2.86 15.24 10.98
N PHE A 329 -1.56 15.36 11.23
CA PHE A 329 -0.63 14.30 10.87
C PHE A 329 -0.93 13.01 11.63
N LEU A 330 -0.78 11.88 10.95
CA LEU A 330 -0.96 10.55 11.51
C LEU A 330 0.15 10.24 12.53
N ASN A 331 -0.21 9.77 13.71
CA ASN A 331 0.74 9.24 14.69
C ASN A 331 0.65 7.71 14.67
N HIS A 332 1.66 7.08 14.06
CA HIS A 332 1.72 5.64 13.82
C HIS A 332 3.15 5.14 14.00
N GLY A 333 3.33 3.86 14.35
CA GLY A 333 4.67 3.28 14.48
C GLY A 333 5.57 3.92 15.54
N GLY A 334 5.03 4.79 16.40
CA GLY A 334 5.78 5.53 17.41
C GLY A 334 6.39 6.85 16.93
N HIS A 335 6.03 7.33 15.74
CA HIS A 335 6.41 8.66 15.24
C HIS A 335 5.20 9.39 14.62
N LEU A 336 5.42 10.66 14.26
CA LEU A 336 4.43 11.48 13.55
C LEU A 336 4.80 11.50 12.07
N TRP A 337 3.86 11.19 11.19
CA TRP A 337 4.02 11.27 9.73
C TRP A 337 3.85 12.73 9.28
N ASP A 338 4.77 13.59 9.72
CA ASP A 338 4.88 15.00 9.34
C ASP A 338 6.09 15.25 8.44
N THR A 339 6.26 16.48 7.97
CA THR A 339 7.39 16.89 7.11
C THR A 339 8.75 16.69 7.77
N ALA A 340 8.88 16.37 9.06
CA ALA A 340 10.18 16.07 9.68
C ALA A 340 10.53 14.58 9.65
N PHE A 341 9.58 13.71 9.32
CA PHE A 341 9.82 12.29 9.19
C PHE A 341 10.49 11.96 7.86
N ASN A 342 11.68 11.36 7.95
CA ASN A 342 12.49 11.02 6.78
C ASN A 342 12.11 9.63 6.25
N VAL A 343 11.07 9.57 5.42
CA VAL A 343 10.59 8.35 4.76
C VAL A 343 11.74 7.67 4.03
N ARG A 344 12.54 8.42 3.27
CA ARG A 344 13.70 7.87 2.53
C ARG A 344 14.69 7.12 3.42
N GLN A 345 15.08 7.73 4.54
CA GLN A 345 16.03 7.15 5.47
C GLN A 345 15.41 5.96 6.22
N ALA A 346 14.12 6.05 6.57
CA ALA A 346 13.41 5.01 7.30
C ALA A 346 13.18 3.75 6.44
N THR A 347 12.90 3.93 5.15
CA THR A 347 12.48 2.86 4.23
C THR A 347 13.60 2.39 3.29
N GLY A 348 14.58 3.26 3.00
CA GLY A 348 15.53 3.08 1.91
C GLY A 348 15.00 3.51 0.53
N ALA A 349 13.80 4.11 0.45
CA ALA A 349 13.24 4.66 -0.78
C ALA A 349 14.07 5.82 -1.33
N VAL A 350 13.85 6.14 -2.61
CA VAL A 350 14.65 7.14 -3.32
C VAL A 350 14.14 8.58 -3.14
N ASN A 351 12.87 8.74 -2.78
CA ASN A 351 12.20 10.01 -2.49
C ASN A 351 11.22 9.87 -1.30
N GLU A 352 10.63 10.98 -0.87
CA GLU A 352 9.69 11.01 0.27
C GLU A 352 8.23 10.78 -0.17
N ASN A 353 7.91 10.78 -1.48
CA ASN A 353 6.53 10.72 -1.98
C ASN A 353 5.86 9.41 -1.59
N ILE A 354 4.69 9.51 -0.96
CA ILE A 354 3.85 8.36 -0.61
C ILE A 354 2.70 8.30 -1.61
N ASP A 355 2.63 7.22 -2.39
CA ASP A 355 1.74 7.12 -3.58
C ASP A 355 0.66 6.05 -3.44
N ALA A 356 0.59 5.45 -2.25
CA ALA A 356 -0.50 4.58 -1.89
C ALA A 356 -0.57 4.47 -0.37
N LEU A 357 -1.76 4.26 0.18
CA LEU A 357 -1.99 4.10 1.61
C LEU A 357 -3.01 3.02 1.85
N GLU A 358 -2.71 2.09 2.74
CA GLU A 358 -3.65 1.06 3.15
C GLU A 358 -3.36 0.53 4.55
N ALA A 359 -4.12 -0.45 5.03
CA ALA A 359 -3.84 -1.09 6.31
C ALA A 359 -3.99 -2.61 6.28
N VAL A 360 -3.14 -3.33 7.01
CA VAL A 360 -3.32 -4.77 7.23
C VAL A 360 -3.12 -5.16 8.67
N ALA A 361 -3.96 -6.06 9.16
CA ALA A 361 -3.82 -6.63 10.49
C ALA A 361 -4.58 -7.94 10.64
N VAL A 362 -4.00 -8.83 11.43
CA VAL A 362 -4.69 -9.97 12.03
C VAL A 362 -4.32 -10.08 13.52
N PRO A 363 -5.21 -10.64 14.35
CA PRO A 363 -4.88 -10.98 15.73
C PRO A 363 -3.69 -11.95 15.76
N GLU A 364 -2.86 -11.87 16.81
CA GLU A 364 -1.82 -12.87 17.01
C GLU A 364 -2.42 -14.28 17.02
N PRO A 365 -1.80 -15.24 16.32
CA PRO A 365 -2.22 -16.62 16.40
C PRO A 365 -2.26 -17.07 17.86
N SER A 366 -3.46 -17.40 18.37
CA SER A 366 -3.65 -17.83 19.76
C SER A 366 -2.87 -19.10 20.12
N THR A 367 -2.24 -19.74 19.13
CA THR A 367 -1.30 -20.85 19.29
C THR A 367 -0.12 -20.50 20.19
N PHE A 368 0.38 -19.25 20.18
CA PHE A 368 1.44 -18.82 21.10
C PHE A 368 1.01 -18.85 22.57
N LEU A 369 -0.19 -18.35 22.89
CA LEU A 369 -0.75 -18.46 24.23
C LEU A 369 -1.01 -19.92 24.62
N SER A 370 -1.45 -20.76 23.69
CA SER A 370 -1.69 -22.18 23.95
C SER A 370 -0.40 -22.94 24.30
N LEU A 371 0.72 -22.61 23.65
CA LEU A 371 2.03 -23.21 23.92
C LEU A 371 2.60 -22.73 25.27
N LEU A 372 2.39 -21.46 25.63
CA LEU A 372 2.82 -20.92 26.93
C LEU A 372 2.01 -21.53 28.09
N THR A 373 0.70 -21.68 27.91
CA THR A 373 -0.19 -22.29 28.92
C THR A 373 0.03 -23.80 29.06
N LEU A 374 0.24 -24.53 27.96
CA LEU A 374 0.58 -25.95 28.01
C LEU A 374 2.00 -26.18 28.57
N GLY A 375 2.96 -25.32 28.23
CA GLY A 375 4.32 -25.39 28.77
C GLY A 375 4.40 -25.16 30.28
N THR A 376 3.62 -24.21 30.80
CA THR A 376 3.54 -23.94 32.25
C THR A 376 2.81 -25.05 33.01
N LEU A 377 1.75 -25.64 32.43
CA LEU A 377 1.09 -26.82 33.01
C LEU A 377 2.00 -28.06 33.00
N GLY A 378 2.78 -28.27 31.93
CA GLY A 378 3.78 -29.34 31.84
C GLY A 378 4.90 -29.21 32.87
N ALA A 379 5.45 -27.99 33.05
CA ALA A 379 6.48 -27.71 34.05
C ALA A 379 5.96 -27.82 35.51
N ALA A 380 4.73 -27.37 35.78
CA ALA A 380 4.11 -27.53 37.10
C ALA A 380 3.84 -29.01 37.43
N SER A 381 3.47 -29.83 36.44
CA SER A 381 3.21 -31.26 36.64
C SER A 381 4.48 -32.07 36.97
N THR A 382 5.63 -31.69 36.41
CA THR A 382 6.92 -32.35 36.67
C THR A 382 7.52 -31.97 38.02
N LEU A 383 7.26 -30.76 38.53
CA LEU A 383 7.69 -30.35 39.87
C LEU A 383 6.98 -31.15 40.98
N LYS A 384 5.71 -31.52 40.76
CA LYS A 384 4.89 -32.26 41.75
C LYS A 384 5.36 -33.71 41.96
N ARG A 385 6.17 -34.28 41.04
CA ARG A 385 6.66 -35.67 41.15
C ARG A 385 7.99 -35.81 41.91
N LYS A 386 8.73 -34.71 42.16
CA LYS A 386 10.04 -34.76 42.85
C LYS A 386 9.98 -34.56 44.36
N LEU A 387 8.84 -34.17 44.94
CA LEU A 387 8.66 -34.09 46.38
C LEU A 387 8.17 -35.43 46.95
N LYS A 388 9.01 -36.48 46.90
CA LYS A 388 8.85 -37.63 47.79
C LYS A 388 9.57 -37.32 49.11
N PRO A 389 8.92 -37.42 50.28
CA PRO A 389 9.61 -37.28 51.56
C PRO A 389 10.61 -38.42 51.72
N SER A 390 11.90 -38.11 51.88
CA SER A 390 12.86 -39.09 52.38
C SER A 390 12.51 -39.38 53.85
N LYS A 391 12.10 -40.62 54.13
CA LYS A 391 12.06 -41.13 55.50
C LYS A 391 13.49 -41.12 56.05
N SER A 392 13.73 -40.48 57.19
CA SER A 392 14.96 -40.70 57.96
C SER A 392 14.79 -41.99 58.76
N ASP A 393 15.53 -43.04 58.41
CA ASP A 393 15.64 -44.20 59.28
C ASP A 393 16.62 -43.85 60.42
N LYS A 394 16.11 -43.93 61.65
CA LYS A 394 16.93 -43.98 62.87
C LYS A 394 17.18 -45.45 63.17
N ASN A 395 18.46 -45.84 63.24
CA ASN A 395 19.00 -46.77 64.22
C ASN A 395 20.52 -46.64 64.28
#